data_AF-A0A1H8JKX6-F1
#
_entry.id   AF-A0A1H8JKX6-F1
#
_cell.length_a   1.000
_cell.length_b   1.000
_cell.length_c   1.000
_cell.angle_alpha   90.00
_cell.angle_beta   90.00
_cell.angle_gamma   90.00
#
_symmetry.space_group_name_H-M   'P 1'
#
loop_
_entity.id
_entity.type
_entity.pdbx_description
1 polymer ?
#
loop_
_entity_poly.entity_id
_entity_poly.type
_entity_poly.pdbx_seq_one_letter_code
_entity_poly.pdbx_strand_id
1 'polypeptide(L)'
;MIGKARPLTSGTTIWLRVAASCLGLCLSVLPARSQDLAIDALIVDIDQRSGQYRQLTEILQGADAARALAAFDVMLETGDKMMRETAIAAAMSATDERLRARALWETLLQKDSVTLVVNTEGLDDDARAALDSWIGAVSTWGITDRISETQCLNLYGAGECREDYHLSVSGLKVDMSYRGKIEGGLTLNPEGLLFGEVTNVTTKAVYPATIQLR
;
A
#
# COMPACT_ATOMS: atom_id res chain seq x y z
N MET A 1 19.81 -43.99 33.54
CA MET A 1 18.68 -44.42 32.69
C MET A 1 18.93 -43.84 31.30
N ILE A 2 19.79 -44.45 30.48
CA ILE A 2 19.55 -45.56 29.54
C ILE A 2 18.36 -45.29 28.59
N GLY A 3 18.70 -44.92 27.35
CA GLY A 3 18.15 -45.56 26.15
C GLY A 3 17.18 -44.73 25.30
N LYS A 4 17.62 -44.30 24.11
CA LYS A 4 17.22 -44.99 22.85
C LYS A 4 17.99 -44.46 21.63
N ALA A 5 18.61 -45.40 20.94
CA ALA A 5 19.34 -45.23 19.70
C ALA A 5 18.41 -44.95 18.51
N ARG A 6 18.86 -44.12 17.57
CA ARG A 6 18.28 -43.98 16.23
C ARG A 6 19.00 -44.94 15.27
N PRO A 7 18.30 -45.70 14.42
CA PRO A 7 18.94 -46.43 13.35
C PRO A 7 19.19 -45.52 12.13
N LEU A 8 20.41 -45.65 11.60
CA LEU A 8 20.84 -45.22 10.28
C LEU A 8 20.25 -46.18 9.24
N THR A 9 19.60 -45.67 8.20
CA THR A 9 19.36 -46.43 6.97
C THR A 9 20.00 -45.71 5.79
N SER A 10 21.14 -46.29 5.41
CA SER A 10 21.86 -46.15 4.16
C SER A 10 20.99 -46.60 2.98
N GLY A 11 20.94 -45.79 1.93
CA GLY A 11 20.24 -46.08 0.68
C GLY A 11 21.07 -45.62 -0.52
N THR A 12 22.18 -46.30 -0.77
CA THR A 12 23.00 -46.20 -1.98
C THR A 12 22.27 -46.89 -3.13
N THR A 13 22.00 -46.23 -4.26
CA THR A 13 22.12 -46.89 -5.57
C THR A 13 22.36 -45.91 -6.71
N ILE A 14 23.57 -46.04 -7.26
CA ILE A 14 24.08 -45.50 -8.51
C ILE A 14 23.38 -46.20 -9.68
N TRP A 15 22.86 -45.44 -10.66
CA TRP A 15 22.77 -45.89 -12.05
C TRP A 15 22.93 -44.69 -12.99
N LEU A 16 24.18 -44.34 -13.28
CA LEU A 16 24.53 -43.59 -14.49
C LEU A 16 24.44 -44.58 -15.66
N ARG A 17 23.54 -44.33 -16.62
CA ARG A 17 23.58 -44.97 -17.94
C ARG A 17 23.72 -43.91 -19.01
N VAL A 18 24.82 -44.05 -19.75
CA VAL A 18 25.18 -43.36 -20.98
C VAL A 18 24.39 -43.98 -22.14
N ALA A 19 23.80 -43.12 -22.99
CA ALA A 19 23.50 -43.34 -24.42
C ALA A 19 23.06 -41.96 -24.97
N ALA A 20 23.87 -41.17 -25.67
CA ALA A 20 24.50 -41.37 -26.97
C ALA A 20 23.50 -41.63 -28.12
N SER A 21 23.42 -40.65 -29.02
CA SER A 21 22.96 -40.69 -30.42
C SER A 21 21.46 -40.50 -30.70
N CYS A 22 21.11 -39.36 -31.29
CA CYS A 22 20.68 -39.31 -32.69
C CYS A 22 20.62 -37.86 -33.21
N LEU A 23 21.41 -37.60 -34.25
CA LEU A 23 21.26 -36.45 -35.14
C LEU A 23 19.82 -36.43 -35.72
N GLY A 24 19.18 -35.28 -35.63
CA GLY A 24 17.91 -34.97 -36.28
C GLY A 24 17.77 -33.48 -36.47
N LEU A 25 18.71 -32.87 -37.20
CA LEU A 25 18.66 -31.48 -37.66
C LEU A 25 17.61 -31.35 -38.77
N CYS A 26 16.32 -31.38 -38.39
CA CYS A 26 15.26 -30.80 -39.18
C CYS A 26 15.22 -29.30 -38.86
N LEU A 27 15.99 -28.50 -39.61
CA LEU A 27 15.77 -27.07 -39.73
C LEU A 27 14.45 -26.85 -40.47
N SER A 28 13.33 -26.99 -39.77
CA SER A 28 12.08 -26.39 -40.18
C SER A 28 12.23 -24.88 -40.05
N VAL A 29 12.56 -24.23 -41.16
CA VAL A 29 12.39 -22.79 -41.35
C VAL A 29 10.88 -22.51 -41.23
N LEU A 30 10.44 -22.22 -40.01
CA LEU A 30 9.11 -21.67 -39.79
C LEU A 30 9.12 -20.22 -40.31
N PRO A 31 8.11 -19.81 -41.10
CA PRO A 31 8.01 -18.43 -41.54
C PRO A 31 7.78 -17.54 -40.32
N ALA A 32 8.70 -16.60 -40.07
CA ALA A 32 8.63 -15.59 -39.03
C ALA A 32 7.55 -14.51 -39.32
N ARG A 33 6.33 -14.92 -39.64
CA ARG A 33 5.18 -14.06 -40.02
C ARG A 33 4.09 -13.96 -38.95
N SER A 34 4.37 -14.42 -37.72
CA SER A 34 3.40 -14.48 -36.62
C SER A 34 3.56 -13.38 -35.56
N GLN A 35 4.51 -12.46 -35.71
CA GLN A 35 4.75 -11.41 -34.71
C GLN A 35 3.96 -10.13 -34.98
N ASP A 36 3.78 -9.73 -36.24
CA ASP A 36 3.05 -8.49 -36.57
C ASP A 36 1.55 -8.56 -36.22
N LEU A 37 0.88 -9.69 -36.51
CA LEU A 37 -0.54 -9.91 -36.15
C LEU A 37 -0.77 -9.91 -34.63
N ALA A 38 0.24 -10.29 -33.84
CA ALA A 38 0.15 -10.29 -32.39
C ALA A 38 0.35 -8.88 -31.80
N ILE A 39 1.13 -8.02 -32.45
CA ILE A 39 1.35 -6.63 -32.04
C ILE A 39 0.11 -5.78 -32.32
N ASP A 40 -0.51 -5.92 -33.51
CA ASP A 40 -1.74 -5.18 -33.84
C ASP A 40 -2.90 -5.55 -32.89
N ALA A 41 -3.04 -6.84 -32.56
CA ALA A 41 -4.03 -7.29 -31.59
C ALA A 41 -3.76 -6.75 -30.17
N LEU A 42 -2.48 -6.67 -29.78
CA LEU A 42 -2.08 -6.08 -28.50
C LEU A 42 -2.37 -4.57 -28.45
N ILE A 43 -2.12 -3.84 -29.54
CA ILE A 43 -2.44 -2.41 -29.64
C ILE A 43 -3.95 -2.19 -29.47
N VAL A 44 -4.78 -2.98 -30.15
CA VAL A 44 -6.25 -2.89 -30.01
C VAL A 44 -6.71 -3.16 -28.57
N ASP A 45 -6.12 -4.15 -27.87
CA ASP A 45 -6.43 -4.41 -26.46
C ASP A 45 -5.99 -3.24 -25.55
N ILE A 46 -4.83 -2.64 -25.80
CA ILE A 46 -4.34 -1.47 -25.07
C ILE A 46 -5.27 -0.27 -25.26
N ASP A 47 -5.69 0.01 -26.50
CA ASP A 47 -6.58 1.12 -26.82
C ASP A 47 -7.96 0.93 -26.17
N GLN A 48 -8.48 -0.30 -26.18
CA GLN A 48 -9.74 -0.63 -25.51
C GLN A 48 -9.65 -0.41 -23.99
N ARG A 49 -8.61 -0.93 -23.35
CA ARG A 49 -8.42 -0.80 -21.88
C ARG A 49 -8.18 0.65 -21.47
N SER A 50 -7.33 1.38 -22.19
CA SER A 50 -7.06 2.78 -21.92
C SER A 50 -8.31 3.66 -22.09
N GLY A 51 -9.14 3.36 -23.10
CA GLY A 51 -10.45 4.01 -23.28
C GLY A 51 -11.38 3.80 -22.09
N GLN A 52 -11.45 2.58 -21.55
CA GLN A 52 -12.25 2.27 -20.36
C GLN A 52 -11.72 3.01 -19.12
N TYR A 53 -10.41 3.01 -18.88
CA TYR A 53 -9.82 3.72 -17.74
C TYR A 53 -10.06 5.23 -17.80
N ARG A 54 -9.97 5.82 -18.99
CA ARG A 54 -10.27 7.24 -19.18
C ARG A 54 -11.72 7.55 -18.83
N GLN A 55 -12.68 6.77 -19.34
CA GLN A 55 -14.10 6.96 -19.03
C GLN A 55 -14.40 6.82 -17.53
N LEU A 56 -13.78 5.85 -16.85
CA LEU A 56 -13.94 5.68 -15.41
C LEU A 56 -13.33 6.85 -14.63
N THR A 57 -12.16 7.32 -15.02
CA THR A 57 -11.51 8.49 -14.40
C THR A 57 -12.36 9.75 -14.55
N GLU A 58 -12.94 9.96 -15.74
CA GLU A 58 -13.87 11.07 -16.01
C GLU A 58 -15.12 11.00 -15.12
N ILE A 59 -15.63 9.80 -14.84
CA ILE A 59 -16.76 9.61 -13.91
C ILE A 59 -16.34 9.94 -12.47
N LEU A 60 -15.17 9.46 -12.03
CA LEU A 60 -14.65 9.72 -10.67
C LEU A 60 -14.37 11.20 -10.40
N GLN A 61 -14.01 11.95 -11.45
CA GLN A 61 -13.75 13.39 -11.39
C GLN A 61 -14.97 14.26 -11.75
N GLY A 62 -16.10 13.63 -12.07
CA GLY A 62 -17.32 14.31 -12.47
C GLY A 62 -18.00 15.06 -11.31
N ALA A 63 -18.92 15.97 -11.65
CA ALA A 63 -19.69 16.73 -10.67
C ALA A 63 -20.78 15.90 -9.95
N ASP A 64 -21.11 14.71 -10.46
CA ASP A 64 -22.09 13.81 -9.84
C ASP A 64 -21.42 12.90 -8.81
N ALA A 65 -21.41 13.35 -7.56
CA ALA A 65 -20.79 12.64 -6.44
C ALA A 65 -21.36 11.23 -6.21
N ALA A 66 -22.67 11.04 -6.42
CA ALA A 66 -23.29 9.73 -6.21
C ALA A 66 -22.83 8.72 -7.27
N ARG A 67 -22.74 9.17 -8.53
CA ARG A 67 -22.20 8.35 -9.62
C ARG A 67 -20.71 8.07 -9.44
N ALA A 68 -19.93 9.05 -8.97
CA ALA A 68 -18.51 8.89 -8.71
C ALA A 68 -18.25 7.85 -7.61
N LEU A 69 -18.97 7.91 -6.49
CA LEU A 69 -18.89 6.90 -5.43
C LEU A 69 -19.28 5.49 -5.92
N ALA A 70 -20.39 5.36 -6.65
CA ALA A 70 -20.80 4.06 -7.18
C ALA A 70 -19.77 3.47 -8.16
N ALA A 71 -19.17 4.30 -9.01
CA ALA A 71 -18.10 3.86 -9.91
C ALA A 71 -16.85 3.43 -9.14
N PHE A 72 -16.49 4.17 -8.09
CA PHE A 72 -15.38 3.82 -7.21
C PHE A 72 -15.59 2.45 -6.56
N ASP A 73 -16.77 2.21 -5.97
CA ASP A 73 -17.10 0.93 -5.32
C ASP A 73 -17.03 -0.24 -6.32
N VAL A 74 -17.61 -0.09 -7.52
CA VAL A 74 -17.53 -1.09 -8.58
C VAL A 74 -16.08 -1.41 -8.94
N MET A 75 -15.21 -0.40 -9.02
CA MET A 75 -13.78 -0.59 -9.33
C MET A 75 -13.05 -1.36 -8.22
N LEU A 76 -13.37 -1.11 -6.94
CA LEU A 76 -12.81 -1.86 -5.81
C LEU A 76 -13.26 -3.32 -5.80
N GLU A 77 -14.53 -3.57 -6.10
CA GLU A 77 -15.15 -4.90 -6.06
C GLU A 77 -14.68 -5.84 -7.17
N THR A 78 -14.09 -5.30 -8.26
CA THR A 78 -13.59 -6.13 -9.36
C THR A 78 -12.49 -7.12 -8.97
N GLY A 79 -11.77 -6.84 -7.88
CA GLY A 79 -10.57 -7.59 -7.47
C GLY A 79 -9.36 -7.37 -8.37
N ASP A 80 -9.48 -6.59 -9.46
CA ASP A 80 -8.36 -6.22 -10.32
C ASP A 80 -7.49 -5.18 -9.59
N LYS A 81 -6.25 -5.57 -9.30
CA LYS A 81 -5.30 -4.73 -8.56
C LYS A 81 -5.07 -3.39 -9.25
N MET A 82 -4.94 -3.38 -10.57
CA MET A 82 -4.69 -2.16 -11.34
C MET A 82 -5.92 -1.25 -11.27
N MET A 83 -7.11 -1.82 -11.46
CA MET A 83 -8.37 -1.06 -11.40
C MET A 83 -8.55 -0.41 -10.02
N ARG A 84 -8.27 -1.15 -8.94
CA ARG A 84 -8.29 -0.62 -7.58
C ARG A 84 -7.29 0.53 -7.38
N GLU A 85 -6.04 0.35 -7.82
CA GLU A 85 -5.00 1.38 -7.69
C GLU A 85 -5.36 2.65 -8.47
N THR A 86 -5.91 2.50 -9.69
CA THR A 86 -6.37 3.61 -10.51
C THR A 86 -7.56 4.34 -9.89
N ALA A 87 -8.54 3.59 -9.35
CA ALA A 87 -9.69 4.18 -8.68
C ALA A 87 -9.24 5.05 -7.50
N ILE A 88 -8.36 4.51 -6.66
CA ILE A 88 -7.82 5.21 -5.49
C ILE A 88 -7.04 6.44 -5.92
N ALA A 89 -6.12 6.31 -6.88
CA ALA A 89 -5.32 7.44 -7.35
C ALA A 89 -6.21 8.58 -7.88
N ALA A 90 -7.23 8.27 -8.68
CA ALA A 90 -8.16 9.27 -9.20
C ALA A 90 -9.05 9.88 -8.10
N ALA A 91 -9.51 9.07 -7.15
CA ALA A 91 -10.40 9.49 -6.08
C ALA A 91 -9.70 10.33 -5.00
N MET A 92 -8.40 10.15 -4.76
CA MET A 92 -7.61 10.94 -3.81
C MET A 92 -7.56 12.44 -4.15
N SER A 93 -7.67 12.78 -5.44
CA SER A 93 -7.70 14.15 -5.95
C SER A 93 -9.08 14.59 -6.45
N ALA A 94 -10.15 13.85 -6.14
CA ALA A 94 -11.51 14.21 -6.55
C ALA A 94 -11.96 15.53 -5.90
N THR A 95 -12.98 16.20 -6.41
CA THR A 95 -13.53 17.40 -5.76
C THR A 95 -14.44 17.06 -4.58
N ASP A 96 -15.07 15.89 -4.60
CA ASP A 96 -15.95 15.42 -3.54
C ASP A 96 -15.15 14.88 -2.34
N GLU A 97 -15.38 15.46 -1.16
CA GLU A 97 -14.65 15.10 0.07
C GLU A 97 -14.97 13.68 0.55
N ARG A 98 -16.17 13.16 0.29
CA ARG A 98 -16.55 11.81 0.72
C ARG A 98 -15.82 10.75 -0.10
N LEU A 99 -15.71 10.98 -1.41
CA LEU A 99 -14.94 10.13 -2.30
C LEU A 99 -13.45 10.13 -1.92
N ARG A 100 -12.88 11.31 -1.63
CA ARG A 100 -11.50 11.42 -1.13
C ARG A 100 -11.31 10.71 0.21
N ALA A 101 -12.23 10.87 1.15
CA ALA A 101 -12.18 10.20 2.46
C ALA A 101 -12.22 8.68 2.31
N ARG A 102 -13.07 8.17 1.40
CA ARG A 102 -13.12 6.75 1.09
C ARG A 102 -11.80 6.27 0.47
N ALA A 103 -11.27 7.01 -0.50
CA ALA A 103 -9.99 6.69 -1.13
C ALA A 103 -8.82 6.67 -0.13
N LEU A 104 -8.82 7.59 0.84
CA LEU A 104 -7.83 7.63 1.92
C LEU A 104 -7.86 6.34 2.75
N TRP A 105 -9.05 5.93 3.20
CA TRP A 105 -9.21 4.68 3.96
C TRP A 105 -8.73 3.47 3.18
N GLU A 106 -9.14 3.35 1.91
CA GLU A 106 -8.74 2.24 1.03
C GLU A 106 -7.24 2.25 0.71
N THR A 107 -6.63 3.43 0.66
CA THR A 107 -5.18 3.56 0.51
C THR A 107 -4.47 2.98 1.74
N LEU A 108 -4.91 3.37 2.94
CA LEU A 108 -4.30 2.93 4.19
C LEU A 108 -4.47 1.43 4.43
N LEU A 109 -5.62 0.85 4.06
CA LEU A 109 -5.88 -0.59 4.17
C LEU A 109 -4.86 -1.43 3.40
N GLN A 110 -4.33 -0.91 2.30
CA GLN A 110 -3.37 -1.62 1.44
C GLN A 110 -1.92 -1.52 1.92
N LYS A 111 -1.66 -0.75 2.97
CA LYS A 111 -0.30 -0.53 3.47
C LYS A 111 -0.02 -1.44 4.65
N ASP A 112 1.21 -1.92 4.72
CA ASP A 112 1.70 -2.72 5.85
C ASP A 112 2.38 -1.84 6.90
N SER A 113 2.67 -0.59 6.58
CA SER A 113 3.28 0.35 7.49
C SER A 113 2.95 1.79 7.10
N VAL A 114 3.08 2.69 8.07
CA VAL A 114 3.07 4.14 7.84
C VAL A 114 4.43 4.70 8.20
N THR A 115 4.90 5.69 7.43
CA THR A 115 6.12 6.44 7.75
C THR A 115 5.74 7.88 8.04
N LEU A 116 6.02 8.35 9.25
CA LEU A 116 5.90 9.75 9.62
C LEU A 116 7.22 10.45 9.30
N VAL A 117 7.13 11.60 8.66
CA VAL A 117 8.25 12.48 8.36
C VAL A 117 7.97 13.82 9.03
N VAL A 118 8.77 14.13 10.05
CA VAL A 118 8.70 15.41 10.76
C VAL A 118 9.43 16.47 9.94
N ASN A 119 8.80 17.62 9.74
CA ASN A 119 9.46 18.76 9.13
C ASN A 119 10.46 19.37 10.12
N THR A 120 11.74 19.35 9.76
CA THR A 120 12.82 19.89 10.59
C THR A 120 13.24 21.30 10.18
N GLU A 121 12.62 21.87 9.15
CA GLU A 121 12.88 23.24 8.71
C GLU A 121 12.51 24.23 9.82
N GLY A 122 13.43 25.15 10.13
CA GLY A 122 13.23 26.15 11.17
C GLY A 122 13.39 25.67 12.62
N LEU A 123 13.68 24.38 12.85
CA LEU A 123 14.03 23.90 14.20
C LEU A 123 15.45 24.35 14.58
N ASP A 124 15.59 24.88 15.79
CA ASP A 124 16.88 25.13 16.42
C ASP A 124 17.58 23.82 16.84
N ASP A 125 18.83 23.93 17.30
CA ASP A 125 19.67 22.78 17.64
C ASP A 125 19.11 21.97 18.82
N ASP A 126 18.51 22.64 19.80
CA ASP A 126 17.92 22.01 20.98
C ASP A 126 16.66 21.20 20.60
N ALA A 127 15.77 21.79 19.80
CA ALA A 127 14.57 21.12 19.30
C ALA A 127 14.92 19.93 18.40
N ARG A 128 15.97 20.06 17.58
CA ARG A 128 16.45 18.96 16.74
C ARG A 128 17.02 17.80 17.56
N ALA A 129 17.85 18.10 18.56
CA ALA A 129 18.38 17.09 19.46
C ALA A 129 17.26 16.40 20.27
N ALA A 130 16.25 17.15 20.69
CA ALA A 130 15.07 16.61 21.36
C ALA A 130 14.28 15.65 20.44
N LEU A 131 14.03 16.04 19.18
CA LEU A 131 13.37 15.20 18.19
C LEU A 131 14.14 13.90 17.92
N ASP A 132 15.45 13.99 17.73
CA ASP A 132 16.33 12.84 17.47
C ASP A 132 16.35 11.85 18.65
N SER A 133 16.27 12.35 19.88
CA SER A 133 16.19 11.49 21.08
C SER A 133 14.83 10.79 21.25
N TRP A 134 13.77 11.27 20.59
CA TRP A 134 12.39 10.81 20.75
C TRP A 134 11.94 9.79 19.70
N ILE A 135 11.87 10.20 18.44
CA ILE A 135 11.46 9.36 17.29
C ILE A 135 12.35 9.54 16.07
N GLY A 136 13.21 10.57 16.04
CA GLY A 136 13.94 10.97 14.84
C GLY A 136 13.06 11.71 13.83
N ALA A 137 13.69 12.36 12.85
CA ALA A 137 12.97 13.06 11.78
C ALA A 137 12.12 12.15 10.89
N VAL A 138 12.46 10.86 10.81
CA VAL A 138 11.72 9.84 10.03
C VAL A 138 11.51 8.63 10.91
N SER A 139 10.27 8.18 11.03
CA SER A 139 9.91 7.02 11.84
C SER A 139 8.84 6.18 11.14
N THR A 140 8.95 4.86 11.21
CA THR A 140 8.06 3.92 10.51
C THR A 140 7.43 2.97 11.52
N TRP A 141 6.11 2.79 11.44
CA TRP A 141 5.34 1.88 12.28
C TRP A 141 4.60 0.87 11.41
N GLY A 142 4.71 -0.41 11.75
CA GLY A 142 3.95 -1.47 11.10
C GLY A 142 2.48 -1.41 11.50
N ILE A 143 1.59 -1.70 10.55
CA ILE A 143 0.17 -1.91 10.79
C ILE A 143 -0.03 -3.38 11.11
N THR A 144 -0.44 -3.68 12.34
CA THR A 144 -0.60 -5.03 12.85
C THR A 144 -2.02 -5.56 12.71
N ASP A 145 -3.02 -4.69 12.60
CA ASP A 145 -4.41 -5.07 12.34
C ASP A 145 -5.22 -3.95 11.69
N ARG A 146 -6.32 -4.30 11.02
CA ARG A 146 -7.17 -3.40 10.23
C ARG A 146 -8.65 -3.65 10.54
N ILE A 147 -9.29 -2.69 11.20
CA ILE A 147 -10.64 -2.84 11.76
C ILE A 147 -11.55 -1.88 11.01
N SER A 148 -12.34 -2.43 10.09
CA SER A 148 -13.11 -1.63 9.13
C SER A 148 -14.32 -0.97 9.75
N GLU A 149 -14.90 -1.59 10.78
CA GLU A 149 -16.10 -1.11 11.49
C GLU A 149 -15.88 0.25 12.16
N THR A 150 -14.66 0.49 12.65
CA THR A 150 -14.28 1.72 13.36
C THR A 150 -13.23 2.54 12.61
N GLN A 151 -12.88 2.15 11.38
CA GLN A 151 -11.82 2.77 10.58
C GLN A 151 -10.50 2.92 11.35
N CYS A 152 -10.13 1.85 12.06
CA CYS A 152 -8.99 1.80 12.96
C CYS A 152 -7.89 0.88 12.41
N LEU A 153 -6.64 1.32 12.50
CA LEU A 153 -5.45 0.56 12.13
C LEU A 153 -4.58 0.42 13.37
N ASN A 154 -4.44 -0.79 13.89
CA ASN A 154 -3.57 -1.02 15.04
C ASN A 154 -2.11 -0.92 14.60
N LEU A 155 -1.30 -0.20 15.36
CA LEU A 155 0.16 -0.11 15.20
C LEU A 155 0.91 -1.11 16.10
N TYR A 156 0.18 -1.74 17.02
CA TYR A 156 0.70 -2.78 17.91
C TYR A 156 -0.44 -3.69 18.39
N GLY A 157 -0.24 -5.01 18.31
CA GLY A 157 -1.25 -6.00 18.69
C GLY A 157 -2.34 -6.23 17.64
N ALA A 158 -3.27 -7.13 17.92
CA ALA A 158 -4.36 -7.50 17.01
C ALA A 158 -5.66 -7.75 17.78
N GLY A 159 -6.78 -7.86 17.07
CA GLY A 159 -8.13 -8.03 17.60
C GLY A 159 -8.93 -6.73 17.53
N GLU A 160 -9.35 -6.22 18.68
CA GLU A 160 -10.12 -4.98 18.77
C GLU A 160 -9.24 -3.72 18.58
N CYS A 161 -9.89 -2.57 18.40
CA CYS A 161 -9.18 -1.31 18.17
C CYS A 161 -8.47 -0.89 19.45
N ARG A 162 -7.16 -0.70 19.37
CA ARG A 162 -6.34 -0.32 20.53
C ARG A 162 -6.18 1.19 20.53
N GLU A 163 -7.02 1.89 21.28
CA GLU A 163 -7.05 3.35 21.35
C GLU A 163 -5.70 3.99 21.73
N ASP A 164 -4.81 3.24 22.37
CA ASP A 164 -3.46 3.68 22.74
C ASP A 164 -2.37 3.32 21.70
N TYR A 165 -2.67 2.55 20.65
CA TYR A 165 -1.71 2.18 19.61
C TYR A 165 -2.39 2.09 18.24
N HIS A 166 -2.93 3.19 17.75
CA HIS A 166 -3.70 3.17 16.50
C HIS A 166 -3.49 4.39 15.62
N LEU A 167 -3.88 4.22 14.36
CA LEU A 167 -4.36 5.28 13.50
C LEU A 167 -5.88 5.15 13.39
N SER A 168 -6.61 6.26 13.56
CA SER A 168 -8.04 6.31 13.24
C SER A 168 -8.27 7.26 12.08
N VAL A 169 -9.13 6.85 11.15
CA VAL A 169 -9.48 7.65 9.98
C VAL A 169 -10.89 8.18 10.16
N SER A 170 -11.06 9.50 10.04
CA SER A 170 -12.36 10.17 10.09
C SER A 170 -12.43 11.23 9.00
N GLY A 171 -13.18 10.93 7.94
CA GLY A 171 -13.23 11.78 6.75
C GLY A 171 -11.85 11.90 6.09
N LEU A 172 -11.34 13.13 6.00
CA LEU A 172 -10.02 13.43 5.44
C LEU A 172 -8.90 13.45 6.48
N LYS A 173 -9.20 13.15 7.75
CA LYS A 173 -8.25 13.23 8.86
C LYS A 173 -7.81 11.84 9.29
N VAL A 174 -6.52 11.71 9.60
CA VAL A 174 -5.89 10.56 10.25
C VAL A 174 -5.38 11.02 11.60
N ASP A 175 -5.96 10.50 12.67
CA ASP A 175 -5.47 10.69 14.03
C ASP A 175 -4.52 9.55 14.40
N MET A 176 -3.41 9.87 15.04
CA MET A 176 -2.37 8.93 15.45
C MET A 176 -2.21 8.98 16.97
N SER A 177 -2.22 7.80 17.59
CA SER A 177 -1.94 7.61 19.01
C SER A 177 -0.98 6.43 19.19
N TYR A 178 0.16 6.68 19.84
CA TYR A 178 1.08 5.63 20.28
C TYR A 178 1.48 5.89 21.72
N ARG A 179 1.02 4.99 22.60
CA ARG A 179 0.90 5.15 24.05
C ARG A 179 2.06 5.91 24.68
N GLY A 180 1.74 7.08 25.24
CA GLY A 180 2.68 7.91 25.99
C GLY A 180 3.86 8.44 25.18
N LYS A 181 3.90 8.20 23.88
CA LYS A 181 4.98 8.57 22.97
C LYS A 181 4.55 9.67 22.02
N ILE A 182 3.50 9.43 21.24
CA ILE A 182 3.03 10.35 20.19
C ILE A 182 1.51 10.46 20.19
N GLU A 183 1.02 11.67 19.98
CA GLU A 183 -0.37 11.98 19.66
C GLU A 183 -0.36 13.00 18.53
N GLY A 184 -1.23 12.89 17.54
CA GLY A 184 -1.24 13.84 16.45
C GLY A 184 -2.39 13.64 15.48
N GLY A 185 -2.57 14.61 14.59
CA GLY A 185 -3.60 14.58 13.58
C GLY A 185 -3.06 15.12 12.27
N LEU A 186 -3.29 14.40 11.19
CA LEU A 186 -2.92 14.78 9.84
C LEU A 186 -4.15 14.82 8.94
N THR A 187 -4.25 15.84 8.10
CA THR A 187 -5.37 16.04 7.19
C THR A 187 -4.89 15.88 5.75
N LEU A 188 -5.70 15.22 4.93
CA LEU A 188 -5.46 15.05 3.51
C LEU A 188 -5.70 16.38 2.78
N ASN A 189 -4.64 16.96 2.25
CA ASN A 189 -4.72 18.18 1.46
C ASN A 189 -5.18 17.89 0.00
N PRO A 190 -5.55 18.91 -0.78
CA PRO A 190 -5.99 18.74 -2.17
C PRO A 190 -4.97 18.04 -3.07
N GLU A 191 -3.68 18.10 -2.72
CA GLU A 191 -2.59 17.43 -3.43
C GLU A 191 -2.49 15.92 -3.11
N GLY A 192 -3.36 15.39 -2.25
CA GLY A 192 -3.40 13.97 -1.89
C GLY A 192 -2.34 13.57 -0.84
N LEU A 193 -1.83 14.54 -0.09
CA LEU A 193 -0.80 14.34 0.93
C LEU A 193 -1.38 14.59 2.32
N LEU A 194 -0.99 13.76 3.29
CA LEU A 194 -1.36 13.91 4.70
C LEU A 194 -0.38 14.87 5.38
N PHE A 195 -0.88 16.02 5.83
CA PHE A 195 -0.12 17.04 6.55
C PHE A 195 -0.79 17.38 7.88
N GLY A 196 0.01 17.60 8.91
CA GLY A 196 -0.50 18.06 10.19
C GLY A 196 0.61 18.16 11.23
N GLU A 197 0.28 17.81 12.46
CA GLU A 197 1.19 17.94 13.59
C GLU A 197 1.18 16.69 14.45
N VAL A 198 2.34 16.41 15.05
CA VAL A 198 2.50 15.39 16.07
C VAL A 198 3.09 15.99 17.33
N THR A 199 2.66 15.48 18.47
CA THR A 199 3.02 15.95 19.79
C THR A 199 3.77 14.86 20.54
N ASN A 200 4.91 15.21 21.10
CA ASN A 200 5.57 14.39 22.11
C ASN A 200 4.73 14.47 23.39
N VAL A 201 4.08 13.37 23.77
CA VAL A 201 3.12 13.35 24.89
C VAL A 201 3.78 13.71 26.22
N THR A 202 5.08 13.41 26.38
CA THR A 202 5.84 13.65 27.61
C THR A 202 6.27 15.11 27.74
N THR A 203 6.86 15.69 26.69
CA THR A 203 7.39 17.06 26.74
C THR A 203 6.40 18.12 26.27
N LYS A 204 5.30 17.71 25.63
CA LYS A 204 4.31 18.57 24.95
C LYS A 204 4.89 19.37 23.78
N ALA A 205 6.09 19.03 23.31
CA ALA A 205 6.64 19.60 22.09
C ALA A 205 5.83 19.16 20.87
N VAL A 206 5.50 20.11 19.99
CA VAL A 206 4.70 19.90 18.78
C VAL A 206 5.59 20.07 17.56
N TYR A 207 5.46 19.16 16.60
CA TYR A 207 6.24 19.17 15.38
C TYR A 207 5.32 19.02 14.16
N PRO A 208 5.47 19.87 13.13
CA PRO A 208 4.79 19.67 11.85
C PRO A 208 5.27 18.36 11.21
N ALA A 209 4.37 17.59 10.63
CA ALA A 209 4.69 16.29 10.06
C ALA A 209 3.82 15.92 8.86
N THR A 210 4.30 14.94 8.10
CA THR A 210 3.58 14.28 7.03
C THR A 210 3.59 12.77 7.20
N ILE A 211 2.59 12.09 6.63
CA ILE A 211 2.62 10.64 6.48
C ILE A 211 2.94 10.30 5.03
N GLN A 212 3.99 9.49 4.85
CA GLN A 212 4.29 8.78 3.63
C GLN A 212 3.76 7.35 3.73
N LEU A 213 2.91 6.98 2.78
CA LEU A 213 2.33 5.65 2.68
C LEU A 213 3.25 4.79 1.81
N ARG A 214 3.96 3.84 2.42
CA ARG A 214 4.87 2.91 1.71
C ARG A 214 4.18 1.59 1.43
#